data_AF-A0AAW9IRM8-F1
#
_entry.id   AF-A0AAW9IRM8-F1
#
_cell.length_a   1.000
_cell.length_b   1.000
_cell.length_c   1.000
_cell.angle_alpha   90.00
_cell.angle_beta   90.00
_cell.angle_gamma   90.00
#
_symmetry.space_group_name_H-M   'P 1'
#
loop_
_entity.id
_entity.type
_entity.pdbx_description
1 polymer ?
#
loop_
_entity_poly.entity_id
_entity_poly.type
_entity_poly.pdbx_seq_one_letter_code
_entity_poly.pdbx_strand_id
1 'polypeptide(L)'
;EYTVFELLVAMLIQSDNTAANKIIDIVGMDEINRDIKEMGLKNTVLNRKTTDERKGKNEVENITSALDLARIWRHLYNSTYLSPENSQMLIDILTRQQIKNKLALYIPDDLKYEISSKTGDKNGVENDTQLI
;
A
#
# COMPACT_ATOMS: atom_id res chain seq x y z
N GLU A 1 14.05 14.67 12.76
CA GLU A 1 14.29 13.43 11.98
C GLU A 1 13.13 12.49 12.24
N TYR A 2 12.74 11.65 11.28
CA TYR A 2 11.70 10.63 11.45
C TYR A 2 12.32 9.25 11.29
N THR A 3 11.88 8.29 12.10
CA THR A 3 12.25 6.88 11.97
C THR A 3 11.56 6.25 10.74
N VAL A 4 12.12 5.16 10.22
CA VAL A 4 11.49 4.38 9.14
C VAL A 4 10.08 3.91 9.54
N PHE A 5 9.91 3.53 10.81
CA PHE A 5 8.61 3.08 11.33
C PHE A 5 7.56 4.20 11.29
N GLU A 6 7.90 5.43 11.70
CA GLU A 6 6.98 6.58 11.62
C GLU A 6 6.58 6.90 10.18
N LEU A 7 7.51 6.78 9.23
CA LEU A 7 7.22 6.96 7.81
C LEU A 7 6.27 5.86 7.28
N LEU A 8 6.48 4.60 7.66
CA LEU A 8 5.59 3.49 7.30
C LEU A 8 4.18 3.71 7.85
N VAL A 9 4.06 4.09 9.12
CA VAL A 9 2.77 4.36 9.76
C VAL A 9 2.01 5.50 9.06
N ALA A 10 2.68 6.62 8.78
CA ALA A 10 2.06 7.73 8.06
C ALA A 10 1.64 7.35 6.63
N MET A 11 2.50 6.65 5.90
CA MET A 11 2.23 6.17 4.54
C MET A 11 1.06 5.17 4.50
N LEU A 12 1.00 4.22 5.42
CA LEU A 12 0.03 3.13 5.36
C LEU A 12 -1.31 3.51 5.97
N ILE A 13 -1.34 4.28 7.08
CA ILE A 13 -2.60 4.68 7.74
C ILE A 13 -3.23 5.90 7.05
N GLN A 14 -2.44 6.93 6.74
CA GLN A 14 -2.94 8.23 6.25
C GLN A 14 -2.71 8.41 4.74
N SER A 15 -2.08 7.45 4.07
CA SER A 15 -1.68 7.58 2.67
C SER A 15 -0.77 8.79 2.41
N ASP A 16 0.10 9.14 3.36
CA ASP A 16 0.97 10.31 3.26
C ASP A 16 2.00 10.15 2.12
N ASN A 17 1.84 10.98 1.09
CA ASN A 17 2.70 11.00 -0.10
C ASN A 17 4.14 11.44 0.20
N THR A 18 4.35 12.30 1.19
CA THR A 18 5.69 12.75 1.59
C THR A 18 6.46 11.61 2.26
N ALA A 19 5.80 10.85 3.14
CA ALA A 19 6.36 9.66 3.76
C ALA A 19 6.65 8.57 2.72
N ALA A 20 5.71 8.33 1.80
CA ALA A 20 5.91 7.39 0.68
C ALA A 20 7.14 7.76 -0.17
N ASN A 21 7.27 9.02 -0.55
CA ASN A 21 8.41 9.49 -1.35
C ASN A 21 9.74 9.39 -0.58
N LYS A 22 9.73 9.65 0.74
CA LYS A 22 10.93 9.45 1.58
C LYS A 22 11.33 7.98 1.66
N ILE A 23 10.38 7.05 1.78
CA ILE A 23 10.67 5.60 1.74
C ILE A 23 11.24 5.22 0.37
N ILE A 24 10.67 5.72 -0.73
CA ILE A 24 11.22 5.52 -2.08
C ILE A 24 12.65 6.06 -2.19
N ASP A 25 12.96 7.20 -1.57
CA ASP A 25 14.31 7.77 -1.55
C ASP A 25 15.31 6.97 -0.71
N ILE A 26 14.86 6.35 0.37
CA ILE A 26 15.70 5.51 1.23
C ILE A 26 16.04 4.18 0.55
N VAL A 27 15.04 3.54 -0.08
CA VAL A 27 15.18 2.18 -0.65
C VAL A 27 15.68 2.22 -2.10
N GLY A 28 15.21 3.20 -2.88
CA GLY A 28 15.43 3.24 -4.32
C GLY A 28 14.32 2.55 -5.11
N MET A 29 13.88 3.18 -6.20
CA MET A 29 12.78 2.68 -7.04
C MET A 29 13.16 1.39 -7.80
N ASP A 30 14.43 1.22 -8.16
CA ASP A 30 14.91 0.01 -8.83
C ASP A 30 14.86 -1.21 -7.90
N GLU A 31 15.26 -1.01 -6.64
CA GLU A 31 15.19 -2.03 -5.59
C GLU A 31 13.73 -2.43 -5.30
N ILE A 32 12.83 -1.44 -5.16
CA ILE A 32 11.39 -1.68 -5.00
C ILE A 32 10.82 -2.49 -6.17
N ASN A 33 11.16 -2.12 -7.42
CA ASN A 33 10.68 -2.85 -8.59
C ASN A 33 11.31 -4.24 -8.74
N ARG A 34 12.53 -4.45 -8.23
CA ARG A 34 13.12 -5.79 -8.14
C ARG A 34 12.33 -6.65 -7.16
N ASP A 35 12.04 -6.14 -5.96
CA ASP A 35 11.27 -6.87 -4.95
C ASP A 35 9.85 -7.20 -5.44
N ILE A 36 9.20 -6.26 -6.13
CA ILE A 36 7.90 -6.49 -6.80
C ILE A 36 7.97 -7.69 -7.75
N LYS A 37 9.04 -7.80 -8.54
CA LYS A 37 9.24 -8.93 -9.46
C LYS A 37 9.55 -10.24 -8.73
N GLU A 38 10.36 -10.18 -7.67
CA GLU A 38 10.72 -11.35 -6.86
C GLU A 38 9.49 -11.93 -6.12
N MET A 39 8.56 -11.08 -5.69
CA MET A 39 7.23 -11.48 -5.19
C MET A 39 6.29 -12.04 -6.29
N GLY A 40 6.69 -12.01 -7.56
CA GLY A 40 5.86 -12.51 -8.67
C GLY A 40 4.67 -11.60 -9.03
N LEU A 41 4.75 -10.31 -8.72
CA LEU A 41 3.71 -9.31 -9.00
C LEU A 41 3.86 -8.79 -10.44
N LYS A 42 3.36 -9.57 -11.40
CA LYS A 42 3.72 -9.44 -12.82
C LYS A 42 3.22 -8.16 -13.50
N ASN A 43 2.18 -7.52 -12.95
CA ASN A 43 1.53 -6.35 -13.54
C ASN A 43 1.60 -5.13 -12.62
N THR A 44 2.46 -5.16 -11.59
CA THR A 44 2.72 -4.03 -10.71
C THR A 44 4.05 -3.40 -11.08
N VAL A 45 4.07 -2.08 -11.27
CA VAL A 45 5.31 -1.32 -11.53
C VAL A 45 5.20 0.06 -10.90
N LEU A 46 6.21 0.43 -10.11
CA LEU A 46 6.41 1.78 -9.60
C LEU A 46 7.26 2.55 -10.63
N ASN A 47 6.62 3.35 -11.49
CA ASN A 47 7.29 4.12 -12.54
C ASN A 47 7.67 5.53 -12.10
N ARG A 48 7.05 6.05 -11.03
CA ARG A 48 7.29 7.38 -10.50
C ARG A 48 6.98 7.49 -9.01
N LYS A 49 7.56 8.51 -8.39
CA LYS A 49 7.14 8.98 -7.07
C LYS A 49 5.69 9.44 -7.07
N THR A 50 5.09 9.43 -5.88
CA THR A 50 3.78 10.04 -5.66
C THR A 50 3.89 11.55 -5.94
N THR A 51 2.92 12.09 -6.66
CA THR A 51 2.89 13.52 -7.00
C THR A 51 1.65 14.14 -6.41
N ASP A 52 1.77 15.41 -6.05
CA ASP A 52 0.60 16.23 -5.78
C ASP A 52 -0.27 16.28 -7.02
N GLU A 53 -1.50 15.77 -6.95
CA GLU A 53 -2.45 15.70 -8.06
C GLU A 53 -2.85 17.09 -8.59
N ARG A 54 -2.54 18.16 -7.85
CA ARG A 54 -2.69 19.55 -8.29
C ARG A 54 -1.67 19.94 -9.36
N LYS A 55 -0.56 19.20 -9.47
CA LYS A 55 0.41 19.37 -10.56
C LYS A 55 -0.02 18.43 -11.68
N GLY A 56 -0.16 18.99 -12.89
CA GLY A 56 -0.85 18.37 -14.03
C GLY A 56 -0.47 16.90 -14.34
N LYS A 57 -1.24 16.27 -15.24
CA LYS A 57 -1.08 14.85 -15.57
C LYS A 57 0.36 14.54 -15.99
N ASN A 58 1.00 13.62 -15.26
CA ASN A 58 2.16 12.92 -15.75
C ASN A 58 1.70 11.86 -16.76
N GLU A 59 2.35 11.77 -17.90
CA GLU A 59 2.05 10.73 -18.90
C GLU A 59 2.47 9.33 -18.41
N VAL A 60 3.40 9.29 -17.45
CA VAL A 60 3.90 8.06 -16.82
C VAL A 60 3.11 7.79 -15.54
N GLU A 61 2.56 6.58 -15.41
CA GLU A 61 1.73 6.19 -14.28
C GLU A 61 2.24 4.94 -13.55
N ASN A 62 1.97 4.87 -12.25
CA ASN A 62 2.16 3.66 -11.47
C ASN A 62 0.99 2.72 -11.76
N ILE A 63 1.29 1.45 -12.04
CA ILE A 63 0.28 0.46 -12.45
C ILE A 63 0.31 -0.74 -11.52
N THR A 64 -0.84 -1.41 -11.38
CA THR A 64 -1.00 -2.65 -10.63
C THR A 64 -2.20 -3.43 -11.19
N SER A 65 -2.41 -4.65 -10.68
CA SER A 65 -3.60 -5.44 -10.97
C SER A 65 -4.26 -5.93 -9.68
N ALA A 66 -5.57 -6.21 -9.72
CA ALA A 66 -6.28 -6.77 -8.58
C ALA A 66 -5.66 -8.09 -8.10
N LEU A 67 -5.16 -8.93 -9.03
CA LEU A 67 -4.48 -10.18 -8.70
C LEU A 67 -3.16 -9.95 -7.95
N ASP A 68 -2.36 -8.97 -8.38
CA ASP A 68 -1.09 -8.69 -7.71
C ASP A 68 -1.31 -8.07 -6.31
N LEU A 69 -2.33 -7.21 -6.15
CA LEU A 69 -2.73 -6.72 -4.82
C LEU A 69 -3.18 -7.87 -3.89
N ALA A 70 -3.99 -8.82 -4.39
CA ALA A 70 -4.37 -10.01 -3.63
C ALA A 70 -3.15 -10.89 -3.25
N ARG A 71 -2.14 -10.97 -4.12
CA ARG A 71 -0.88 -11.68 -3.82
C ARG A 71 -0.07 -11.00 -2.73
N ILE A 72 -0.01 -9.66 -2.70
CA ILE A 72 0.64 -8.93 -1.60
C ILE A 72 0.03 -9.33 -0.25
N TRP A 73 -1.30 -9.31 -0.14
CA TRP A 73 -1.97 -9.76 1.08
C TRP A 73 -1.67 -11.22 1.43
N ARG A 74 -1.65 -12.11 0.43
CA ARG A 74 -1.27 -13.51 0.61
C ARG A 74 0.18 -13.66 1.10
N HIS A 75 1.10 -12.83 0.62
CA HIS A 75 2.50 -12.83 1.08
C HIS A 75 2.62 -12.39 2.54
N LEU A 76 1.90 -11.32 2.91
CA LEU A 76 1.84 -10.84 4.28
C LEU A 76 1.26 -11.91 5.20
N TYR A 77 0.06 -12.43 4.90
CA TYR A 77 -0.65 -13.41 5.71
C TYR A 77 0.14 -14.71 5.94
N ASN A 78 0.80 -15.23 4.89
CA ASN A 78 1.56 -16.48 5.00
C ASN A 78 3.04 -16.27 5.37
N SER A 79 3.49 -15.02 5.55
CA SER A 79 4.90 -14.68 5.83
C SER A 79 5.89 -15.33 4.86
N THR A 80 5.58 -15.25 3.57
CA THR A 80 6.36 -15.94 2.52
C THR A 80 7.44 -15.08 1.87
N TYR A 81 7.46 -13.78 2.17
CA TYR A 81 8.47 -12.84 1.66
C TYR A 81 9.12 -12.02 2.79
N LEU A 82 8.36 -11.71 3.84
CA LEU A 82 8.84 -11.07 5.06
C LEU A 82 8.83 -12.08 6.22
N SER A 83 9.59 -11.78 7.28
CA SER A 83 9.50 -12.55 8.52
C SER A 83 8.08 -12.45 9.12
N PRO A 84 7.66 -13.43 9.94
CA PRO A 84 6.37 -13.40 10.61
C PRO A 84 6.10 -12.09 11.37
N GLU A 85 7.11 -11.57 12.05
CA GLU A 85 7.00 -10.35 12.85
C GLU A 85 6.75 -9.12 11.96
N ASN A 86 7.48 -9.00 10.84
CA ASN A 86 7.32 -7.88 9.92
C ASN A 86 6.01 -7.97 9.12
N SER A 87 5.61 -9.18 8.73
CA SER A 87 4.29 -9.43 8.13
C SER A 87 3.16 -8.98 9.06
N GLN A 88 3.18 -9.43 10.31
CA GLN A 88 2.16 -9.09 11.29
C GLN A 88 2.15 -7.58 11.59
N MET A 89 3.32 -6.96 11.74
CA MET A 89 3.44 -5.52 11.94
C MET A 89 2.75 -4.73 10.82
N LEU A 90 2.95 -5.09 9.56
CA LEU A 90 2.33 -4.39 8.43
C LEU A 90 0.82 -4.61 8.37
N ILE A 91 0.35 -5.83 8.65
CA ILE A 91 -1.08 -6.15 8.78
C ILE A 91 -1.71 -5.28 9.88
N ASP A 92 -1.11 -5.23 11.07
CA ASP A 92 -1.61 -4.46 12.21
C ASP A 92 -1.66 -2.95 11.93
N ILE A 93 -0.66 -2.41 11.22
CA ILE A 93 -0.67 -1.00 10.79
C ILE A 93 -1.83 -0.76 9.82
N LEU A 94 -2.01 -1.64 8.83
CA LEU A 94 -3.05 -1.53 7.80
C LEU A 94 -4.47 -1.72 8.36
N THR A 95 -4.62 -2.42 9.48
CA THR A 95 -5.88 -2.49 10.22
C THR A 95 -6.34 -1.12 10.71
N ARG A 96 -5.39 -0.23 11.02
CA ARG A 96 -5.65 1.14 11.50
C ARG A 96 -5.93 2.15 10.39
N GLN A 97 -6.02 1.72 9.13
CA GLN A 97 -6.38 2.57 8.00
C GLN A 97 -7.67 3.35 8.30
N GLN A 98 -7.65 4.67 8.07
CA GLN A 98 -8.75 5.56 8.45
C GLN A 98 -9.90 5.54 7.43
N ILE A 99 -9.61 5.20 6.17
CA ILE A 99 -10.60 5.16 5.09
C ILE A 99 -11.23 3.76 5.04
N LYS A 100 -12.43 3.63 5.62
CA LYS A 100 -13.24 2.38 5.66
C LYS A 100 -14.61 2.52 4.97
N ASN A 101 -14.80 3.55 4.15
CA ASN A 101 -16.05 3.87 3.47
C ASN A 101 -16.15 3.27 2.04
N LYS A 102 -15.27 2.32 1.67
CA LYS A 102 -15.24 1.67 0.34
C LYS A 102 -15.66 0.21 0.42
N LEU A 103 -14.75 -0.76 0.23
CA LEU A 103 -15.10 -2.18 0.32
C LEU A 103 -15.63 -2.54 1.72
N ALA A 104 -15.09 -1.88 2.76
CA ALA A 104 -15.54 -2.06 4.14
C ALA A 104 -16.88 -1.37 4.46
N LEU A 105 -17.46 -0.59 3.55
CA LEU A 105 -18.71 0.13 3.79
C LEU A 105 -19.85 -0.81 4.20
N TYR A 106 -19.91 -1.99 3.57
CA TYR A 106 -20.98 -2.98 3.72
C TYR A 106 -20.69 -4.05 4.77
N ILE A 107 -19.60 -3.93 5.51
CA ILE A 107 -19.23 -4.86 6.57
C ILE A 107 -19.81 -4.35 7.89
N PRO A 108 -20.27 -5.22 8.81
CA PRO A 108 -20.68 -4.83 10.15
C PRO A 108 -19.63 -3.97 10.88
N ASP A 109 -20.07 -2.91 11.56
CA ASP A 109 -19.15 -1.92 12.16
C ASP A 109 -18.19 -2.52 13.19
N ASP A 110 -18.62 -3.54 13.92
CA ASP A 110 -17.80 -4.30 14.87
C ASP A 110 -16.66 -5.05 14.17
N LEU A 111 -16.89 -5.57 12.95
CA LEU A 111 -15.88 -6.27 12.16
C LEU A 111 -14.94 -5.31 11.39
N LYS A 112 -15.32 -4.05 11.16
CA LYS A 112 -14.47 -3.09 10.42
C LYS A 112 -13.12 -2.84 11.09
N TYR A 113 -13.06 -2.97 12.42
CA TYR A 113 -11.85 -2.81 13.21
C TYR A 113 -10.85 -3.96 13.05
N GLU A 114 -11.27 -5.08 12.45
CA GLU A 114 -10.41 -6.25 12.20
C GLU A 114 -9.84 -6.27 10.77
N ILE A 115 -10.35 -5.40 9.89
CA ILE A 115 -9.98 -5.39 8.49
C ILE A 115 -8.70 -4.58 8.27
N SER A 116 -7.70 -5.19 7.66
CA SER A 116 -6.55 -4.47 7.10
C SER A 116 -6.87 -3.97 5.70
N SER A 117 -6.63 -2.70 5.40
CA SER A 117 -6.91 -2.17 4.06
C SER A 117 -5.94 -1.09 3.61
N LYS A 118 -5.83 -0.93 2.28
CA LYS A 118 -5.18 0.23 1.67
C LYS A 118 -5.99 0.76 0.50
N THR A 119 -6.40 2.02 0.63
CA THR A 119 -7.10 2.77 -0.43
C THR A 119 -6.11 3.46 -1.36
N GLY A 120 -6.56 3.81 -2.56
CA GLY A 120 -5.82 4.68 -3.47
C GLY A 120 -6.75 5.33 -4.48
N ASP A 121 -6.69 6.66 -4.56
CA ASP A 121 -7.59 7.46 -5.39
C ASP A 121 -6.80 8.38 -6.30
N LYS A 122 -7.36 8.61 -7.49
CA LYS A 122 -7.00 9.65 -8.45
C LYS A 122 -8.26 10.17 -9.12
N ASN A 123 -8.18 11.29 -9.82
CA ASN A 123 -9.31 11.77 -10.62
C ASN A 123 -9.79 10.68 -11.62
N GLY A 124 -11.02 10.19 -11.42
CA GLY A 124 -11.64 9.16 -12.25
C GLY A 124 -11.20 7.72 -11.95
N VAL A 125 -10.42 7.48 -10.89
CA VAL A 125 -9.96 6.15 -10.49
C VAL A 125 -10.04 6.01 -8.97
N GLU A 126 -10.81 5.03 -8.50
CA GLU A 126 -10.97 4.72 -7.08
C GLU A 126 -10.65 3.26 -6.83
N ASN A 127 -9.74 3.00 -5.89
CA ASN A 127 -9.32 1.65 -5.53
C ASN A 127 -9.36 1.44 -4.01
N ASP A 128 -9.59 0.19 -3.63
CA ASP A 128 -9.42 -0.33 -2.27
C ASP A 128 -9.02 -1.81 -2.34
N THR A 129 -8.20 -2.26 -1.39
CA THR A 129 -7.80 -3.66 -1.26
C THR A 129 -7.70 -4.01 0.20
N GLN A 130 -8.12 -5.22 0.57
CA GLN A 130 -8.34 -5.60 1.96
C GLN A 130 -7.91 -7.03 2.25
N LEU A 131 -7.48 -7.25 3.48
CA LEU A 131 -7.45 -8.55 4.15
C LEU A 131 -8.56 -8.54 5.22
N ILE A 132 -9.45 -9.52 5.13
CA ILE A 132 -10.63 -9.72 5.99
C ILE A 132 -10.51 -11.11 6.60
#